data_AF-A0A7C4DZN5-F1
#
_entry.id   AF-A0A7C4DZN5-F1
#
_cell.length_a   1.000
_cell.length_b   1.000
_cell.length_c   1.000
_cell.angle_alpha   90.00
_cell.angle_beta   90.00
_cell.angle_gamma   90.00
#
_symmetry.space_group_name_H-M   'P 1'
#
loop_
_entity.id
_entity.type
_entity.pdbx_description
1 polymer ?
#
loop_
_entity_poly.entity_id
_entity_poly.type
_entity_poly.pdbx_seq_one_letter_code
_entity_poly.pdbx_strand_id
1 'polypeptide(L)'
;MSEAEESQKNIIRNDIMKEFEVVIAIPEKKEELVIGLPREKIQQLIEIIDSLKWDKKTLIRYINYAIRLRKLEKEYGKSYHSLLREYEKLTKEEVKTRYMIQQLQEKRKRIEEDLSIYMSQYNLTLESVKKISSLLEALREHGLRLEELEKIVRVLQEFRQNNYDVDKIISIISKYEDLSKKMDELNREVSKAEEELRRLQLEKNSLQEIVQKTYGHIKNLEELEEAVKRLSEERSNLFQEISKYREDVDSLRREIEELTKMKFDISEVNKFLEKKRSELSSIEAEIGELKKTLSKLLQVSESIEEIIAKHEELSQNLRKLQNQIEEKEKYLELLENEMAAAYSILRLLQDPEGGTVEDLETLAQYIQKLIKIKRGEAIAQKSLEPYFLEKTRRLIVDLIMPYVKKDFVPKWVFERIERELKNLNEKRVMLEEEVASLRRVLEEKSRGTGPTPAPSLEVKPSETRVELQAIASDGSLRELETIGKGRKARITCIHCKQSTVVALPSEEELEKLSSGNFKLRFKCSGCSKTYDVSPDSILKRIRGE
;
A
#
# COMPACT_ATOMS: atom_id res chain seq x y z
N MET A 1 -33.52 68.73 -22.85
CA MET A 1 -32.44 69.67 -22.45
C MET A 1 -32.64 70.23 -21.03
N SER A 2 -33.16 69.43 -20.09
CA SER A 2 -33.30 69.83 -18.68
C SER A 2 -32.71 68.83 -17.68
N GLU A 3 -32.19 67.67 -18.11
CA GLU A 3 -31.61 66.67 -17.21
C GLU A 3 -30.07 66.73 -17.12
N ALA A 4 -29.43 67.48 -18.03
CA ALA A 4 -27.97 67.66 -18.03
C ALA A 4 -27.48 68.80 -17.11
N GLU A 5 -28.32 69.81 -16.83
CA GLU A 5 -27.95 70.94 -15.97
C GLU A 5 -28.20 70.70 -14.48
N GLU A 6 -29.08 69.75 -14.13
CA GLU A 6 -29.34 69.36 -12.74
C GLU A 6 -28.27 68.40 -12.19
N SER A 7 -27.64 67.61 -13.07
CA SER A 7 -26.55 66.70 -12.71
C SER A 7 -25.22 67.45 -12.46
N GLN A 8 -24.98 68.57 -13.14
CA GLN A 8 -23.74 69.35 -12.96
C GLN A 8 -23.78 70.31 -11.75
N LYS A 9 -24.97 70.72 -11.28
CA LYS A 9 -25.12 71.52 -10.05
C LYS A 9 -25.07 70.70 -8.76
N ASN A 10 -25.36 69.39 -8.81
CA ASN A 10 -25.25 68.49 -7.65
C ASN A 10 -23.83 67.93 -7.42
N ILE A 11 -22.96 67.97 -8.43
CA ILE A 11 -21.55 67.59 -8.29
C ILE A 11 -20.73 68.73 -7.64
N ILE A 12 -21.07 69.99 -7.90
CA ILE A 12 -20.31 71.15 -7.39
C ILE A 12 -20.72 71.55 -5.96
N ARG A 13 -21.85 71.06 -5.43
CA ARG A 13 -22.34 71.41 -4.07
C ARG A 13 -22.02 70.39 -2.97
N ASN A 14 -21.56 69.19 -3.29
CA ASN A 14 -21.26 68.16 -2.29
C ASN A 14 -19.77 68.07 -1.88
N ASP A 15 -18.90 68.88 -2.49
CA ASP A 15 -17.45 68.89 -2.19
C ASP A 15 -17.01 69.87 -1.07
N ILE A 16 -17.95 70.55 -0.40
CA ILE A 16 -17.60 71.61 0.57
C ILE A 16 -17.76 71.22 2.05
N MET A 17 -18.32 70.05 2.37
CA MET A 17 -18.45 69.65 3.79
C MET A 17 -18.31 68.13 3.96
N LYS A 18 -17.07 67.66 4.17
CA LYS A 18 -16.80 66.47 5.00
C LYS A 18 -15.34 66.46 5.49
N GLU A 19 -15.26 66.69 6.80
CA GLU A 19 -14.25 66.45 7.81
C GLU A 19 -13.04 65.55 7.45
N PHE A 20 -11.89 65.98 7.98
CA PHE A 20 -10.54 65.43 7.87
C PHE A 20 -10.39 63.92 8.14
N GLU A 21 -9.52 63.27 7.37
CA GLU A 21 -8.60 62.24 7.88
C GLU A 21 -7.22 62.42 7.23
N VAL A 22 -6.27 62.95 8.02
CA VAL A 22 -4.85 62.96 7.67
C VAL A 22 -4.29 61.58 7.98
N VAL A 23 -4.27 60.69 6.99
CA VAL A 23 -3.54 59.42 7.09
C VAL A 23 -2.05 59.71 6.95
N ILE A 24 -1.39 59.94 8.09
CA ILE A 24 0.07 59.88 8.20
C ILE A 24 0.46 58.43 7.89
N ALA A 25 0.95 58.18 6.67
CA ALA A 25 1.56 56.91 6.33
C ALA A 25 2.86 56.75 7.15
N ILE A 26 2.74 56.10 8.31
CA ILE A 26 3.86 55.57 9.06
C ILE A 26 4.46 54.46 8.19
N PRO A 27 5.71 54.58 7.69
CA PRO A 27 6.32 53.46 6.97
C PRO A 27 6.55 52.31 7.95
N GLU A 28 5.83 51.22 7.72
CA GLU A 28 5.96 49.98 8.47
C GLU A 28 7.42 49.49 8.49
N LYS A 29 7.87 49.12 9.69
CA LYS A 29 9.12 48.39 9.93
C LYS A 29 9.17 47.13 9.06
N LYS A 30 10.03 47.12 8.05
CA LYS A 30 10.55 45.88 7.47
C LYS A 30 11.74 45.42 8.29
N GLU A 31 11.46 44.63 9.31
CA GLU A 31 12.44 43.67 9.82
C GLU A 31 12.40 42.42 8.94
N GLU A 32 13.57 41.79 8.83
CA GLU A 32 13.89 40.52 8.17
C GLU A 32 14.48 40.61 6.75
N LEU A 33 15.82 40.75 6.73
CA LEU A 33 16.67 40.26 5.65
C LEU A 33 17.66 39.26 6.26
N VAL A 34 17.34 37.98 6.10
CA VAL A 34 18.24 36.84 6.36
C VAL A 34 19.27 36.79 5.23
N ILE A 35 20.53 37.14 5.50
CA ILE A 35 21.66 36.84 4.61
C ILE A 35 22.91 36.45 5.41
N GLY A 36 23.25 35.15 5.35
CA GLY A 36 24.56 34.66 4.91
C GLY A 36 25.84 35.10 5.61
N LEU A 37 25.84 35.25 6.94
CA LEU A 37 27.08 35.34 7.73
C LEU A 37 27.20 34.09 8.62
N PRO A 38 28.37 33.43 8.70
CA PRO A 38 28.54 32.26 9.56
C PRO A 38 28.13 32.60 10.99
N ARG A 39 27.18 31.83 11.56
CA ARG A 39 26.60 32.09 12.89
C ARG A 39 27.68 32.21 13.98
N GLU A 40 28.76 31.47 13.83
CA GLU A 40 29.93 31.48 14.70
C GLU A 40 30.64 32.85 14.76
N LYS A 41 30.79 33.53 13.62
CA LYS A 41 31.42 34.86 13.58
C LYS A 41 30.50 35.95 14.13
N ILE A 42 29.18 35.77 14.02
CA ILE A 42 28.20 36.68 14.62
C ILE A 42 28.19 36.51 16.15
N GLN A 43 28.28 35.27 16.66
CA GLN A 43 28.38 35.01 18.10
C GLN A 43 29.67 35.58 18.70
N GLN A 44 30.81 35.38 18.05
CA GLN A 44 32.07 36.01 18.47
C GLN A 44 31.97 37.54 18.46
N LEU A 45 31.31 38.13 17.46
CA LEU A 45 31.08 39.57 17.41
C LEU A 45 30.19 40.03 18.57
N ILE A 46 29.09 39.32 18.84
CA ILE A 46 28.14 39.65 19.92
C ILE A 46 28.80 39.55 21.30
N GLU A 47 29.62 38.52 21.54
CA GLU A 47 30.38 38.39 22.79
C GLU A 47 31.39 39.53 22.98
N ILE A 48 32.08 39.94 21.92
CA ILE A 48 33.00 41.09 21.95
C ILE A 48 32.21 42.39 22.20
N ILE A 49 31.04 42.55 21.59
CA ILE A 49 30.18 43.75 21.74
C ILE A 49 29.61 43.86 23.14
N ASP A 50 29.17 42.75 23.73
CA ASP A 50 28.66 42.73 25.10
C ASP A 50 29.80 43.00 26.10
N SER A 51 31.04 42.57 25.82
CA SER A 51 32.22 42.92 26.63
C SER A 51 32.63 44.40 26.56
N LEU A 52 32.39 45.07 25.42
CA LEU A 52 32.72 46.48 25.18
C LEU A 52 31.59 47.46 25.56
N LYS A 53 30.44 46.97 26.04
CA LYS A 53 29.23 47.76 26.35
C LYS A 53 28.81 48.70 25.22
N TRP A 54 28.86 48.24 23.97
CA TRP A 54 28.42 49.04 22.83
C TRP A 54 26.92 48.86 22.57
N ASP A 55 26.23 49.98 22.28
CA ASP A 55 24.79 49.97 21.96
C ASP A 55 24.51 49.14 20.71
N LYS A 56 23.75 48.04 20.87
CA LYS A 56 23.41 47.12 19.77
C LYS A 56 22.77 47.84 18.57
N LYS A 57 22.05 48.95 18.81
CA LYS A 57 21.43 49.79 17.76
C LYS A 57 22.43 50.57 16.92
N THR A 58 23.48 51.16 17.51
CA THR A 58 24.49 51.92 16.75
C THR A 58 25.34 50.97 15.90
N LEU A 59 25.64 49.79 16.43
CA LEU A 59 26.36 48.77 15.70
C LEU A 59 25.56 48.17 14.53
N ILE A 60 24.26 47.88 14.70
CA ILE A 60 23.39 47.49 13.57
C ILE A 60 23.38 48.58 12.50
N ARG A 61 23.37 49.87 12.88
CA ARG A 61 23.51 50.97 11.92
C ARG A 61 24.86 50.93 11.19
N TYR A 62 25.98 50.78 11.90
CA TYR A 62 27.30 50.69 11.28
C TYR A 62 27.44 49.47 10.35
N ILE A 63 26.87 48.31 10.73
CA ILE A 63 26.82 47.13 9.88
C ILE A 63 25.97 47.40 8.64
N ASN A 64 24.80 48.04 8.78
CA ASN A 64 23.97 48.42 7.64
C ASN A 64 24.67 49.43 6.72
N TYR A 65 25.40 50.40 7.27
CA TYR A 65 26.24 51.30 6.48
C TYR A 65 27.35 50.54 5.76
N ALA A 66 28.06 49.63 6.44
CA ALA A 66 29.10 48.81 5.84
C ALA A 66 28.56 47.89 4.72
N ILE A 67 27.36 47.32 4.89
CA ILE A 67 26.68 46.53 3.85
C ILE A 67 26.29 47.40 2.66
N ARG A 68 25.77 48.62 2.89
CA ARG A 68 25.48 49.58 1.82
C ARG A 68 26.75 49.99 1.07
N LEU A 69 27.83 50.28 1.78
CA LEU A 69 29.14 50.57 1.20
C LEU A 69 29.63 49.40 0.34
N ARG A 70 29.49 48.17 0.83
CA ARG A 70 29.87 46.96 0.07
C ARG A 70 28.97 46.70 -1.15
N LYS A 71 27.69 47.08 -1.11
CA LYS A 71 26.82 47.06 -2.30
C LYS A 71 27.30 48.05 -3.35
N LEU A 72 27.62 49.28 -2.95
CA LEU A 72 28.17 50.30 -3.85
C LEU A 72 29.52 49.86 -4.45
N GLU A 73 30.39 49.22 -3.67
CA GLU A 73 31.64 48.66 -4.20
C GLU A 73 31.41 47.54 -5.23
N LYS A 74 30.38 46.71 -5.03
CA LYS A 74 30.00 45.66 -5.99
C LYS A 74 29.38 46.23 -7.27
N GLU A 75 28.53 47.23 -7.16
CA GLU A 75 27.83 47.84 -8.30
C GLU A 75 28.80 48.60 -9.21
N TYR A 76 29.76 49.32 -8.64
CA TYR A 76 30.72 50.12 -9.41
C TYR A 76 32.07 49.42 -9.64
N GLY A 77 32.31 48.27 -9.02
CA GLY A 77 33.55 47.49 -9.15
C GLY A 77 34.82 48.18 -8.62
N LYS A 78 34.67 49.30 -7.91
CA LYS A 78 35.76 50.12 -7.34
C LYS A 78 35.61 50.25 -5.83
N SER A 79 36.71 50.43 -5.11
CA SER A 79 36.65 50.67 -3.66
C SER A 79 35.96 52.00 -3.35
N TYR A 80 35.24 52.06 -2.22
CA TYR A 80 34.52 53.26 -1.80
C TYR A 80 35.44 54.49 -1.72
N HIS A 81 36.66 54.30 -1.24
CA HIS A 81 37.65 55.37 -1.13
C HIS A 81 38.09 55.91 -2.50
N SER A 82 38.10 55.07 -3.54
CA SER A 82 38.32 55.49 -4.93
C SER A 82 37.15 56.33 -5.44
N LEU A 83 35.91 55.88 -5.21
CA LEU A 83 34.71 56.61 -5.62
C LEU A 83 34.65 57.99 -4.95
N LEU A 84 34.95 58.06 -3.66
CA LEU A 84 34.93 59.33 -2.92
C LEU A 84 35.98 60.31 -3.44
N ARG A 85 37.18 59.83 -3.79
CA ARG A 85 38.21 60.65 -4.45
C ARG A 85 37.79 61.10 -5.85
N GLU A 86 37.09 60.27 -6.61
CA GLU A 86 36.53 60.66 -7.91
C GLU A 86 35.45 61.75 -7.75
N TYR A 87 34.55 61.61 -6.78
CA TYR A 87 33.57 62.65 -6.43
C TYR A 87 34.23 63.95 -5.96
N GLU A 88 35.27 63.88 -5.12
CA GLU A 88 36.02 65.07 -4.69
C GLU A 88 36.79 65.73 -5.85
N LYS A 89 37.25 64.96 -6.83
CA LYS A 89 37.87 65.51 -8.05
C LYS A 89 36.82 66.19 -8.92
N LEU A 90 35.69 65.54 -9.17
CA LEU A 90 34.59 66.08 -9.97
C LEU A 90 34.03 67.38 -9.36
N THR A 91 33.89 67.44 -8.03
CA THR A 91 33.44 68.67 -7.35
C THR A 91 34.47 69.80 -7.45
N LYS A 92 35.77 69.51 -7.37
CA LYS A 92 36.83 70.51 -7.63
C LYS A 92 36.84 70.99 -9.08
N GLU A 93 36.59 70.09 -10.02
CA GLU A 93 36.46 70.43 -11.45
C GLU A 93 35.21 71.27 -11.71
N GLU A 94 34.08 70.96 -11.06
CA GLU A 94 32.85 71.75 -11.14
C GLU A 94 33.06 73.19 -10.64
N VAL A 95 33.79 73.36 -9.53
CA VAL A 95 34.10 74.71 -9.02
C VAL A 95 35.00 75.47 -9.98
N LYS A 96 35.99 74.80 -10.59
CA LYS A 96 36.87 75.42 -11.61
C LYS A 96 36.09 75.82 -12.86
N THR A 97 35.19 74.96 -13.36
CA THR A 97 34.38 75.28 -14.53
C THR A 97 33.41 76.42 -14.25
N ARG A 98 32.77 76.45 -13.06
CA ARG A 98 31.94 77.60 -12.64
C ARG A 98 32.72 78.91 -12.63
N TYR A 99 33.93 78.93 -12.08
CA TYR A 99 34.77 80.12 -12.08
C TYR A 99 35.16 80.56 -13.50
N MET A 100 35.51 79.62 -14.38
CA MET A 100 35.80 79.90 -15.79
C MET A 100 34.60 80.45 -16.54
N ILE A 101 33.40 79.92 -16.30
CA ILE A 101 32.15 80.44 -16.87
C ILE A 101 31.94 81.89 -16.44
N GLN A 102 32.16 82.20 -15.16
CA GLN A 102 32.00 83.56 -14.64
C GLN A 102 32.99 84.54 -15.28
N GLN A 103 34.26 84.14 -15.45
CA GLN A 103 35.24 84.98 -16.16
C GLN A 103 34.87 85.21 -17.64
N LEU A 104 34.34 84.19 -18.31
CA LEU A 104 33.89 84.32 -19.70
C LEU A 104 32.66 85.23 -19.81
N GLN A 105 31.74 85.18 -18.85
CA GLN A 105 30.60 86.09 -18.78
C GLN A 105 31.03 87.54 -18.59
N GLU A 106 31.99 87.81 -17.70
CA GLU A 106 32.55 89.17 -17.55
C GLU A 106 33.26 89.65 -18.82
N LYS A 107 34.06 88.80 -19.47
CA LYS A 107 34.69 89.15 -20.75
C LYS A 107 33.66 89.43 -21.83
N ARG A 108 32.62 88.60 -21.92
CA ARG A 108 31.51 88.81 -22.85
C ARG A 108 30.82 90.14 -22.58
N LYS A 109 30.53 90.45 -21.32
CA LYS A 109 29.90 91.72 -20.95
C LYS A 109 30.76 92.93 -21.34
N ARG A 110 32.07 92.88 -21.11
CA ARG A 110 32.99 93.93 -21.56
C ARG A 110 33.02 94.07 -23.09
N ILE A 111 33.05 92.94 -23.81
CA ILE A 111 32.99 92.95 -25.27
C ILE A 111 31.66 93.51 -25.77
N GLU A 112 30.54 93.21 -25.11
CA GLU A 112 29.22 93.74 -25.44
C GLU A 112 29.15 95.25 -25.16
N GLU A 113 29.73 95.72 -24.05
CA GLU A 113 29.86 97.15 -23.72
C GLU A 113 30.74 97.87 -24.76
N ASP A 114 31.92 97.33 -25.08
CA ASP A 114 32.82 97.87 -26.10
C ASP A 114 32.15 97.88 -27.48
N LEU A 115 31.49 96.79 -27.88
CA LEU A 115 30.71 96.72 -29.12
C LEU A 115 29.59 97.76 -29.13
N SER A 116 28.90 98.00 -28.02
CA SER A 116 27.85 99.02 -27.95
C SER A 116 28.43 100.43 -28.19
N ILE A 117 29.61 100.71 -27.64
CA ILE A 117 30.33 101.97 -27.84
C ILE A 117 30.76 102.08 -29.30
N TYR A 118 31.37 101.03 -29.88
CA TYR A 118 31.74 101.02 -31.30
C TYR A 118 30.52 101.18 -32.21
N MET A 119 29.42 100.48 -31.93
CA MET A 119 28.19 100.61 -32.70
C MET A 119 27.59 102.02 -32.60
N SER A 120 27.69 102.70 -31.47
CA SER A 120 27.25 104.09 -31.34
C SER A 120 28.12 105.06 -32.17
N GLN A 121 29.44 104.88 -32.16
CA GLN A 121 30.38 105.67 -32.99
C GLN A 121 30.18 105.37 -34.48
N TYR A 122 30.00 104.09 -34.83
CA TYR A 122 29.67 103.66 -36.18
C TYR A 122 28.30 104.14 -36.62
N ASN A 123 27.30 104.24 -35.74
CA ASN A 123 25.99 104.79 -36.08
C ASN A 123 26.07 106.30 -36.35
N LEU A 124 26.83 107.07 -35.57
CA LEU A 124 27.08 108.49 -35.84
C LEU A 124 27.79 108.72 -37.18
N THR A 125 28.81 107.92 -37.47
CA THR A 125 29.49 107.97 -38.78
C THR A 125 28.62 107.46 -39.90
N LEU A 126 27.86 106.37 -39.71
CA LEU A 126 26.88 105.87 -40.67
C LEU A 126 25.73 106.83 -40.88
N GLU A 127 25.26 107.60 -39.90
CA GLU A 127 24.23 108.62 -40.10
C GLU A 127 24.76 109.77 -40.95
N SER A 128 26.00 110.21 -40.69
CA SER A 128 26.63 111.24 -41.53
C SER A 128 26.89 110.74 -42.95
N VAL A 129 27.35 109.49 -43.09
CA VAL A 129 27.56 108.83 -44.38
C VAL A 129 26.22 108.51 -45.04
N LYS A 130 25.16 108.16 -44.31
CA LYS A 130 23.79 107.94 -44.83
C LYS A 130 23.15 109.24 -45.29
N LYS A 131 23.43 110.38 -44.66
CA LYS A 131 22.96 111.68 -45.18
C LYS A 131 23.64 112.01 -46.50
N ILE A 132 24.95 111.79 -46.60
CA ILE A 132 25.69 112.02 -47.85
C ILE A 132 25.36 110.96 -48.91
N SER A 133 25.18 109.70 -48.51
CA SER A 133 24.80 108.61 -49.39
C SER A 133 23.36 108.74 -49.82
N SER A 134 22.41 109.12 -48.96
CA SER A 134 21.02 109.38 -49.38
C SER A 134 20.92 110.57 -50.33
N LEU A 135 21.76 111.59 -50.18
CA LEU A 135 21.86 112.66 -51.17
C LEU A 135 22.46 112.16 -52.49
N LEU A 136 23.52 111.34 -52.44
CA LEU A 136 24.13 110.74 -53.62
C LEU A 136 23.26 109.66 -54.27
N GLU A 137 22.50 108.90 -53.51
CA GLU A 137 21.56 107.86 -53.93
C GLU A 137 20.30 108.50 -54.45
N ALA A 138 19.75 109.56 -53.84
CA ALA A 138 18.67 110.32 -54.46
C ALA A 138 19.09 110.87 -55.83
N LEU A 139 20.33 111.38 -55.96
CA LEU A 139 20.87 111.82 -57.25
C LEU A 139 21.12 110.65 -58.23
N ARG A 140 21.55 109.49 -57.74
CA ARG A 140 21.92 108.33 -58.57
C ARG A 140 20.73 107.42 -58.94
N GLU A 141 19.73 107.28 -58.08
CA GLU A 141 18.43 106.65 -58.35
C GLU A 141 17.70 107.38 -59.47
N HIS A 142 17.91 108.70 -59.58
CA HIS A 142 17.38 109.51 -60.67
C HIS A 142 18.35 109.57 -61.88
N GLY A 143 19.47 108.83 -61.82
CA GLY A 143 20.41 108.65 -62.92
C GLY A 143 21.37 109.80 -63.19
N LEU A 144 21.59 110.70 -62.22
CA LEU A 144 22.27 111.98 -62.43
C LEU A 144 23.63 112.07 -61.73
N ARG A 145 24.69 112.25 -62.52
CA ARG A 145 26.00 112.73 -62.03
C ARG A 145 26.00 114.26 -61.95
N LEU A 146 26.87 114.84 -61.12
CA LEU A 146 27.03 116.30 -61.01
C LEU A 146 27.28 116.99 -62.37
N GLU A 147 27.95 116.30 -63.29
CA GLU A 147 28.24 116.75 -64.67
C GLU A 147 27.00 116.66 -65.60
N GLU A 148 26.01 115.84 -65.27
CA GLU A 148 24.79 115.64 -66.06
C GLU A 148 23.69 116.63 -65.65
N LEU A 149 23.71 117.15 -64.40
CA LEU A 149 22.83 118.26 -64.00
C LEU A 149 23.04 119.49 -64.89
N GLU A 150 24.29 119.84 -65.22
CA GLU A 150 24.56 120.96 -66.14
C GLU A 150 24.02 120.70 -67.55
N LYS A 151 24.07 119.45 -68.02
CA LYS A 151 23.53 119.07 -69.34
C LYS A 151 22.00 119.14 -69.35
N ILE A 152 21.35 118.72 -68.28
CA ILE A 152 19.89 118.79 -68.13
C ILE A 152 19.42 120.23 -68.02
N VAL A 153 20.14 121.09 -67.28
CA VAL A 153 19.81 122.52 -67.22
C VAL A 153 19.91 123.17 -68.60
N ARG A 154 20.90 122.80 -69.42
CA ARG A 154 21.01 123.28 -70.81
C ARG A 154 19.88 122.76 -71.70
N VAL A 155 19.53 121.48 -71.61
CA VAL A 155 18.42 120.88 -72.37
C VAL A 155 17.08 121.50 -71.98
N LEU A 156 16.85 121.75 -70.69
CA LEU A 156 15.65 122.46 -70.20
C LEU A 156 15.61 123.92 -70.66
N GLN A 157 16.77 124.58 -70.80
CA GLN A 157 16.85 125.91 -71.42
C GLN A 157 16.53 125.88 -72.91
N GLU A 158 17.00 124.89 -73.67
CA GLU A 158 16.66 124.70 -75.09
C GLU A 158 15.17 124.39 -75.30
N PHE A 159 14.57 123.57 -74.43
CA PHE A 159 13.12 123.31 -74.47
C PHE A 159 12.30 124.57 -74.16
N ARG A 160 12.76 125.41 -73.23
CA ARG A 160 12.14 126.70 -72.91
C ARG A 160 12.29 127.71 -74.05
N GLN A 161 13.40 127.69 -74.79
CA GLN A 161 13.60 128.55 -75.98
C GLN A 161 12.73 128.14 -77.18
N ASN A 162 12.36 126.86 -77.29
CA ASN A 162 11.55 126.32 -78.37
C ASN A 162 10.03 126.30 -78.07
N ASN A 163 9.55 127.05 -77.06
CA ASN A 163 8.14 127.10 -76.63
C ASN A 163 7.51 125.75 -76.26
N TYR A 164 8.31 124.75 -75.86
CA TYR A 164 7.77 123.54 -75.27
C TYR A 164 7.46 123.77 -73.78
N ASP A 165 6.29 123.30 -73.36
CA ASP A 165 5.83 123.40 -71.99
C ASP A 165 6.58 122.38 -71.12
N VAL A 166 7.70 122.83 -70.55
CA VAL A 166 8.63 122.02 -69.74
C VAL A 166 7.89 121.32 -68.59
N ASP A 167 6.87 121.95 -68.02
CA ASP A 167 6.06 121.39 -66.94
C ASP A 167 5.23 120.19 -67.41
N LYS A 168 4.72 120.22 -68.65
CA LYS A 168 4.03 119.07 -69.24
C LYS A 168 4.97 117.89 -69.48
N ILE A 169 6.19 118.14 -69.96
CA ILE A 169 7.19 117.09 -70.19
C ILE A 169 7.59 116.44 -68.87
N ILE A 170 7.89 117.26 -67.84
CA ILE A 170 8.18 116.77 -66.49
C ILE A 170 7.01 115.95 -65.96
N SER A 171 5.76 116.39 -66.14
CA SER A 171 4.58 115.64 -65.68
C SER A 171 4.42 114.27 -66.35
N ILE A 172 4.81 114.13 -67.62
CA ILE A 172 4.78 112.84 -68.34
C ILE A 172 5.90 111.93 -67.84
N ILE A 173 7.10 112.49 -67.59
CA ILE A 173 8.23 111.74 -67.02
C ILE A 173 7.90 111.25 -65.61
N SER A 174 7.28 112.08 -64.77
CA SER A 174 6.83 111.66 -63.43
C SER A 174 5.80 110.53 -63.50
N LYS A 175 4.84 110.60 -64.43
CA LYS A 175 3.88 109.50 -64.64
C LYS A 175 4.57 108.22 -65.12
N TYR A 176 5.61 108.33 -65.94
CA TYR A 176 6.39 107.17 -66.39
C TYR A 176 7.20 106.56 -65.23
N GLU A 177 7.77 107.37 -64.36
CA GLU A 177 8.46 106.92 -63.15
C GLU A 177 7.50 106.19 -62.19
N ASP A 178 6.30 106.74 -61.97
CA ASP A 178 5.26 106.09 -61.16
C ASP A 178 4.82 104.75 -61.76
N LEU A 179 4.69 104.68 -63.09
CA LEU A 179 4.40 103.43 -63.79
C LEU A 179 5.56 102.42 -63.69
N SER A 180 6.81 102.88 -63.76
CA SER A 180 7.99 102.04 -63.58
C SER A 180 8.05 101.46 -62.16
N LYS A 181 7.79 102.28 -61.13
CA LYS A 181 7.72 101.81 -59.74
C LYS A 181 6.63 100.75 -59.55
N LYS A 182 5.45 100.96 -60.13
CA LYS A 182 4.37 99.96 -60.13
C LYS A 182 4.75 98.68 -60.87
N MET A 183 5.47 98.80 -61.98
CA MET A 183 5.98 97.63 -62.72
C MET A 183 7.00 96.84 -61.89
N ASP A 184 7.89 97.53 -61.18
CA ASP A 184 8.87 96.89 -60.28
C ASP A 184 8.20 96.24 -59.07
N GLU A 185 7.18 96.87 -58.49
CA GLU A 185 6.34 96.30 -57.43
C GLU A 185 5.63 95.04 -57.92
N LEU A 186 4.96 95.09 -59.07
CA LEU A 186 4.31 93.93 -59.69
C LEU A 186 5.32 92.81 -59.98
N ASN A 187 6.51 93.12 -60.51
CA ASN A 187 7.54 92.12 -60.74
C ASN A 187 8.02 91.46 -59.45
N ARG A 188 8.13 92.22 -58.34
CA ARG A 188 8.46 91.66 -57.03
C ARG A 188 7.35 90.77 -56.51
N GLU A 189 6.09 91.15 -56.68
CA GLU A 189 4.93 90.32 -56.31
C GLU A 189 4.86 89.03 -57.13
N VAL A 190 5.06 89.12 -58.45
CA VAL A 190 5.15 87.96 -59.33
C VAL A 190 6.30 87.04 -58.90
N SER A 191 7.48 87.59 -58.62
CA SER A 191 8.63 86.79 -58.16
C SER A 191 8.33 86.06 -56.84
N LYS A 192 7.68 86.74 -55.88
CA LYS A 192 7.24 86.11 -54.61
C LYS A 192 6.22 85.02 -54.86
N ALA A 193 5.22 85.27 -55.71
CA ALA A 193 4.21 84.29 -56.06
C ALA A 193 4.80 83.06 -56.77
N GLU A 194 5.81 83.25 -57.62
CA GLU A 194 6.56 82.16 -58.26
C GLU A 194 7.36 81.34 -57.25
N GLU A 195 8.01 81.97 -56.27
CA GLU A 195 8.71 81.28 -55.19
C GLU A 195 7.74 80.47 -54.31
N GLU A 196 6.59 81.03 -53.96
CA GLU A 196 5.52 80.33 -53.23
C GLU A 196 4.97 79.15 -54.03
N LEU A 197 4.73 79.33 -55.33
CA LEU A 197 4.28 78.26 -56.20
C LEU A 197 5.29 77.11 -56.25
N ARG A 198 6.59 77.42 -56.33
CA ARG A 198 7.66 76.41 -56.28
C ARG A 198 7.69 75.66 -54.94
N ARG A 199 7.52 76.38 -53.82
CA ARG A 199 7.44 75.75 -52.49
C ARG A 199 6.24 74.80 -52.40
N LEU A 200 5.06 75.26 -52.82
CA LEU A 200 3.85 74.45 -52.83
C LEU A 200 3.96 73.23 -53.75
N GLN A 201 4.68 73.33 -54.87
CA GLN A 201 4.96 72.19 -55.74
C GLN A 201 5.87 71.16 -55.07
N LEU A 202 6.90 71.60 -54.35
CA LEU A 202 7.76 70.70 -53.57
C LEU A 202 6.99 70.00 -52.44
N GLU A 203 6.14 70.74 -51.72
CA GLU A 203 5.26 70.19 -50.68
C GLU A 203 4.25 69.19 -51.26
N LYS A 204 3.65 69.49 -52.41
CA LYS A 204 2.77 68.55 -53.11
C LYS A 204 3.48 67.24 -53.44
N ASN A 205 4.71 67.32 -53.97
CA ASN A 205 5.47 66.14 -54.34
C ASN A 205 5.84 65.30 -53.11
N SER A 206 6.27 65.93 -52.01
CA SER A 206 6.57 65.21 -50.76
C SER A 206 5.33 64.56 -50.16
N LEU A 207 4.17 65.23 -50.21
CA LEU A 207 2.89 64.66 -49.81
C LEU A 207 2.50 63.47 -50.70
N GLN A 208 2.73 63.55 -52.01
CA GLN A 208 2.48 62.42 -52.92
C GLN A 208 3.35 61.20 -52.59
N GLU A 209 4.63 61.38 -52.25
CA GLU A 209 5.49 60.29 -51.80
C GLU A 209 4.98 59.65 -50.50
N ILE A 210 4.50 60.47 -49.55
CA ILE A 210 3.91 59.99 -48.29
C ILE A 210 2.64 59.19 -48.58
N VAL A 211 1.78 59.66 -49.49
CA VAL A 211 0.57 58.93 -49.91
C VAL A 211 0.93 57.59 -50.55
N GLN A 212 1.96 57.52 -51.39
CA GLN A 212 2.40 56.25 -51.98
C GLN A 212 2.94 55.28 -50.92
N LYS A 213 3.74 55.77 -49.96
CA LYS A 213 4.26 54.94 -48.86
C LYS A 213 3.13 54.42 -47.98
N THR A 214 2.17 55.27 -47.63
CA THR A 214 1.00 54.87 -46.83
C THR A 214 0.12 53.86 -47.55
N TYR A 215 -0.08 53.99 -48.87
CA TYR A 215 -0.76 52.96 -49.65
C TYR A 215 -0.01 51.62 -49.63
N GLY A 216 1.32 51.63 -49.72
CA GLY A 216 2.15 50.43 -49.55
C GLY A 216 1.98 49.79 -48.16
N HIS A 217 1.90 50.60 -47.10
CA HIS A 217 1.63 50.10 -45.75
C HIS A 217 0.23 49.50 -45.61
N ILE A 218 -0.80 50.08 -46.24
CA ILE A 218 -2.17 49.53 -46.23
C ILE A 218 -2.19 48.15 -46.86
N LYS A 219 -1.54 47.98 -48.02
CA LYS A 219 -1.46 46.67 -48.68
C LYS A 219 -0.76 45.62 -47.80
N ASN A 220 0.34 46.00 -47.15
CA ASN A 220 1.03 45.08 -46.23
C ASN A 220 0.14 44.71 -45.02
N LEU A 221 -0.69 45.65 -44.54
CA LEU A 221 -1.65 45.38 -43.47
C LEU A 221 -2.76 44.41 -43.91
N GLU A 222 -3.25 44.52 -45.14
CA GLU A 222 -4.20 43.56 -45.72
C GLU A 222 -3.59 42.15 -45.81
N GLU A 223 -2.36 42.04 -46.30
CA GLU A 223 -1.62 40.76 -46.38
C GLU A 223 -1.41 40.14 -44.98
N LEU A 224 -1.12 40.97 -43.97
CA LEU A 224 -1.03 40.57 -42.56
C LEU A 224 -2.39 40.10 -42.02
N GLU A 225 -3.49 40.79 -42.33
CA GLU A 225 -4.83 40.40 -41.91
C GLU A 225 -5.22 39.02 -42.50
N GLU A 226 -4.92 38.77 -43.77
CA GLU A 226 -5.11 37.47 -44.41
C GLU A 226 -4.24 36.38 -43.77
N ALA A 227 -2.99 36.68 -43.42
CA ALA A 227 -2.13 35.75 -42.70
C ALA A 227 -2.69 35.43 -41.30
N VAL A 228 -3.21 36.43 -40.58
CA VAL A 228 -3.85 36.24 -39.27
C VAL A 228 -5.10 35.36 -39.39
N LYS A 229 -5.95 35.57 -40.42
CA LYS A 229 -7.11 34.72 -40.68
C LYS A 229 -6.71 33.27 -40.93
N ARG A 230 -5.73 33.02 -41.81
CA ARG A 230 -5.20 31.67 -42.07
C ARG A 230 -4.66 31.00 -40.82
N LEU A 231 -3.83 31.71 -40.04
CA LEU A 231 -3.30 31.18 -38.79
C LEU A 231 -4.39 30.90 -37.75
N SER A 232 -5.48 31.68 -37.74
CA SER A 232 -6.62 31.44 -36.86
C SER A 232 -7.39 30.15 -37.24
N GLU A 233 -7.53 29.87 -38.54
CA GLU A 233 -8.13 28.65 -39.06
C GLU A 233 -7.25 27.43 -38.76
N GLU A 234 -5.94 27.52 -39.00
CA GLU A 234 -4.98 26.47 -38.64
C GLU A 234 -5.01 26.18 -37.13
N ARG A 235 -5.04 27.23 -36.30
CA ARG A 235 -5.18 27.08 -34.84
C ARG A 235 -6.48 26.37 -34.46
N SER A 236 -7.59 26.69 -35.11
CA SER A 236 -8.88 26.03 -34.89
C SER A 236 -8.82 24.55 -35.27
N ASN A 237 -8.22 24.22 -36.41
CA ASN A 237 -8.04 22.84 -36.87
C ASN A 237 -7.16 22.04 -35.90
N LEU A 238 -6.05 22.62 -35.45
CA LEU A 238 -5.18 22.00 -34.44
C LEU A 238 -5.92 21.76 -33.11
N PHE A 239 -6.79 22.69 -32.68
CA PHE A 239 -7.61 22.46 -31.49
C PHE A 239 -8.59 21.29 -31.67
N GLN A 240 -9.19 21.14 -32.85
CA GLN A 240 -10.06 20.00 -33.15
C GLN A 240 -9.27 18.68 -33.15
N GLU A 241 -8.08 18.65 -33.74
CA GLU A 241 -7.20 17.49 -33.70
C GLU A 241 -6.77 17.13 -32.27
N ILE A 242 -6.38 18.12 -31.47
CA ILE A 242 -6.06 17.91 -30.05
C ILE A 242 -7.28 17.35 -29.29
N SER A 243 -8.49 17.83 -29.58
CA SER A 243 -9.71 17.29 -28.96
C SER A 243 -9.91 15.82 -29.31
N LYS A 244 -9.77 15.46 -30.59
CA LYS A 244 -9.85 14.06 -31.06
C LYS A 244 -8.79 13.19 -30.37
N TYR A 245 -7.54 13.64 -30.34
CA TYR A 245 -6.48 12.89 -29.65
C TYR A 245 -6.72 12.74 -28.16
N ARG A 246 -7.36 13.71 -27.49
CA ARG A 246 -7.77 13.56 -26.08
C ARG A 246 -8.84 12.50 -25.93
N GLU A 247 -9.86 12.49 -26.78
CA GLU A 247 -10.91 11.48 -26.78
C GLU A 247 -10.34 10.08 -27.03
N ASP A 248 -9.42 9.95 -27.99
CA ASP A 248 -8.70 8.70 -28.27
C ASP A 248 -7.89 8.23 -27.05
N VAL A 249 -7.13 9.13 -26.42
CA VAL A 249 -6.38 8.81 -25.19
C VAL A 249 -7.30 8.36 -24.06
N ASP A 250 -8.45 9.02 -23.88
CA ASP A 250 -9.42 8.64 -22.86
C ASP A 250 -10.07 7.29 -23.16
N SER A 251 -10.33 6.97 -24.41
CA SER A 251 -10.83 5.64 -24.81
C SER A 251 -9.81 4.53 -24.54
N LEU A 252 -8.53 4.76 -24.90
CA LEU A 252 -7.44 3.83 -24.64
C LEU A 252 -7.20 3.64 -23.13
N ARG A 253 -7.35 4.69 -22.33
CA ARG A 253 -7.27 4.58 -20.87
C ARG A 253 -8.35 3.66 -20.31
N ARG A 254 -9.60 3.77 -20.80
CA ARG A 254 -10.69 2.86 -20.39
C ARG A 254 -10.41 1.42 -20.81
N GLU A 255 -9.90 1.21 -22.01
CA GLU A 255 -9.51 -0.14 -22.49
C GLU A 255 -8.40 -0.74 -21.62
N ILE A 256 -7.39 0.05 -21.23
CA ILE A 256 -6.34 -0.39 -20.29
C ILE A 256 -6.93 -0.72 -18.91
N GLU A 257 -7.88 0.08 -18.41
CA GLU A 257 -8.59 -0.23 -17.15
C GLU A 257 -9.39 -1.54 -17.23
N GLU A 258 -10.03 -1.83 -18.36
CA GLU A 258 -10.73 -3.10 -18.57
C GLU A 258 -9.74 -4.28 -18.63
N LEU A 259 -8.64 -4.14 -19.37
CA LEU A 259 -7.60 -5.17 -19.45
C LEU A 259 -6.93 -5.43 -18.10
N THR A 260 -6.74 -4.39 -17.27
CA THR A 260 -6.20 -4.56 -15.91
C THR A 260 -7.18 -5.26 -14.98
N LYS A 261 -8.49 -5.01 -15.10
CA LYS A 261 -9.52 -5.81 -14.40
C LYS A 261 -9.49 -7.27 -14.83
N MET A 262 -9.46 -7.55 -16.14
CA MET A 262 -9.36 -8.91 -16.66
C MET A 262 -8.09 -9.63 -16.18
N LYS A 263 -6.96 -8.91 -16.08
CA LYS A 263 -5.72 -9.47 -15.50
C LYS A 263 -5.89 -9.87 -14.04
N PHE A 264 -6.63 -9.09 -13.26
CA PHE A 264 -6.95 -9.43 -11.87
C PHE A 264 -7.82 -10.68 -11.81
N ASP A 265 -8.87 -10.77 -12.64
CA ASP A 265 -9.75 -11.93 -12.72
C ASP A 265 -8.98 -13.21 -13.12
N ILE A 266 -8.09 -13.12 -14.11
CA ILE A 266 -7.19 -14.23 -14.49
C ILE A 266 -6.33 -14.68 -13.31
N SER A 267 -5.84 -13.74 -12.49
CA SER A 267 -5.06 -14.07 -11.30
C SER A 267 -5.88 -14.81 -10.25
N GLU A 268 -7.16 -14.47 -10.07
CA GLU A 268 -8.07 -15.18 -9.18
C GLU A 268 -8.39 -16.57 -9.70
N VAL A 269 -8.66 -16.70 -11.01
CA VAL A 269 -8.87 -17.99 -11.67
C VAL A 269 -7.65 -18.88 -11.51
N ASN A 270 -6.43 -18.36 -11.67
CA ASN A 270 -5.20 -19.13 -11.46
C ASN A 270 -5.05 -19.62 -10.01
N LYS A 271 -5.34 -18.77 -9.01
CA LYS A 271 -5.35 -19.19 -7.60
C LYS A 271 -6.40 -20.29 -7.35
N PHE A 272 -7.57 -20.19 -7.98
CA PHE A 272 -8.60 -21.23 -7.88
C PHE A 272 -8.16 -22.54 -8.54
N LEU A 273 -7.52 -22.48 -9.71
CA LEU A 273 -6.95 -23.63 -10.39
C LEU A 273 -5.84 -24.30 -9.57
N GLU A 274 -4.96 -23.52 -8.93
CA GLU A 274 -3.93 -24.04 -8.03
C GLU A 274 -4.55 -24.78 -6.83
N LYS A 275 -5.59 -24.20 -6.20
CA LYS A 275 -6.33 -24.88 -5.13
C LYS A 275 -6.92 -26.20 -5.63
N LYS A 276 -7.60 -26.22 -6.78
CA LYS A 276 -8.18 -27.43 -7.35
C LYS A 276 -7.14 -28.48 -7.71
N ARG A 277 -5.97 -28.07 -8.21
CA ARG A 277 -4.84 -28.97 -8.45
C ARG A 277 -4.31 -29.58 -7.15
N SER A 278 -4.22 -28.79 -6.07
CA SER A 278 -3.80 -29.30 -4.76
C SER A 278 -4.82 -30.29 -4.16
N GLU A 279 -6.11 -30.02 -4.32
CA GLU A 279 -7.19 -30.94 -3.92
C GLU A 279 -7.12 -32.24 -4.73
N LEU A 280 -6.95 -32.17 -6.06
CA LEU A 280 -6.78 -33.35 -6.90
C LEU A 280 -5.55 -34.16 -6.49
N SER A 281 -4.42 -33.52 -6.21
CA SER A 281 -3.21 -34.21 -5.75
C SER A 281 -3.42 -34.91 -4.40
N SER A 282 -4.18 -34.31 -3.47
CA SER A 282 -4.56 -34.95 -2.21
C SER A 282 -5.44 -36.18 -2.45
N ILE A 283 -6.45 -36.06 -3.31
CA ILE A 283 -7.35 -37.18 -3.66
C ILE A 283 -6.57 -38.30 -4.35
N GLU A 284 -5.63 -37.98 -5.25
CA GLU A 284 -4.75 -38.98 -5.88
C GLU A 284 -3.89 -39.72 -4.85
N ALA A 285 -3.37 -39.01 -3.84
CA ALA A 285 -2.62 -39.61 -2.74
C ALA A 285 -3.52 -40.55 -1.91
N GLU A 286 -4.73 -40.12 -1.55
CA GLU A 286 -5.73 -40.95 -0.86
C GLU A 286 -6.11 -42.20 -1.67
N ILE A 287 -6.31 -42.07 -2.99
CA ILE A 287 -6.54 -43.21 -3.88
C ILE A 287 -5.34 -44.15 -3.84
N GLY A 288 -4.11 -43.62 -3.83
CA GLY A 288 -2.89 -44.41 -3.71
C GLY A 288 -2.81 -45.19 -2.39
N GLU A 289 -3.18 -44.58 -1.27
CA GLU A 289 -3.26 -45.24 0.04
C GLU A 289 -4.36 -46.29 0.07
N LEU A 290 -5.55 -45.97 -0.42
CA LEU A 290 -6.67 -46.90 -0.52
C LEU A 290 -6.29 -48.13 -1.36
N LYS A 291 -5.63 -47.94 -2.50
CA LYS A 291 -5.11 -49.07 -3.31
C LYS A 291 -4.14 -49.95 -2.52
N LYS A 292 -3.24 -49.37 -1.73
CA LYS A 292 -2.32 -50.14 -0.85
C LYS A 292 -3.08 -50.89 0.25
N THR A 293 -4.12 -50.29 0.83
CA THR A 293 -4.95 -50.97 1.83
C THR A 293 -5.72 -52.14 1.19
N LEU A 294 -6.24 -51.95 -0.02
CA LEU A 294 -6.97 -52.96 -0.75
C LEU A 294 -6.05 -54.14 -1.13
N SER A 295 -4.81 -53.88 -1.55
CA SER A 295 -3.84 -54.96 -1.80
C SER A 295 -3.49 -55.74 -0.52
N LYS A 296 -3.40 -55.07 0.63
CA LYS A 296 -3.18 -55.76 1.91
C LYS A 296 -4.38 -56.62 2.30
N LEU A 297 -5.60 -56.11 2.10
CA LEU A 297 -6.83 -56.88 2.37
C LEU A 297 -6.94 -58.11 1.46
N LEU A 298 -6.53 -58.00 0.19
CA LEU A 298 -6.46 -59.15 -0.72
C LEU A 298 -5.46 -60.21 -0.25
N GLN A 299 -4.28 -59.81 0.23
CA GLN A 299 -3.33 -60.75 0.83
C GLN A 299 -3.90 -61.42 2.09
N VAL A 300 -4.64 -60.67 2.91
CA VAL A 300 -5.32 -61.24 4.07
C VAL A 300 -6.40 -62.23 3.63
N SER A 301 -7.19 -61.95 2.58
CA SER A 301 -8.17 -62.93 2.08
C SER A 301 -7.51 -64.20 1.57
N GLU A 302 -6.39 -64.13 0.86
CA GLU A 302 -5.62 -65.31 0.45
C GLU A 302 -5.17 -66.13 1.68
N SER A 303 -4.68 -65.46 2.72
CA SER A 303 -4.30 -66.14 3.97
C SER A 303 -5.49 -66.77 4.70
N ILE A 304 -6.69 -66.17 4.63
CA ILE A 304 -7.91 -66.74 5.19
C ILE A 304 -8.31 -67.99 4.42
N GLU A 305 -8.23 -67.97 3.08
CA GLU A 305 -8.49 -69.15 2.25
C GLU A 305 -7.53 -70.30 2.59
N GLU A 306 -6.23 -70.03 2.81
CA GLU A 306 -5.28 -71.05 3.28
C GLU A 306 -5.63 -71.61 4.66
N ILE A 307 -6.08 -70.77 5.60
CA ILE A 307 -6.51 -71.21 6.93
C ILE A 307 -7.75 -72.09 6.83
N ILE A 308 -8.72 -71.74 5.97
CA ILE A 308 -9.92 -72.55 5.72
C ILE A 308 -9.52 -73.92 5.16
N ALA A 309 -8.64 -73.98 4.17
CA ALA A 309 -8.16 -75.24 3.61
C ALA A 309 -7.47 -76.13 4.67
N LYS A 310 -6.60 -75.55 5.51
CA LYS A 310 -5.97 -76.26 6.63
C LYS A 310 -6.98 -76.73 7.68
N HIS A 311 -7.98 -75.92 7.98
CA HIS A 311 -9.05 -76.29 8.90
C HIS A 311 -9.86 -77.47 8.36
N GLU A 312 -10.17 -77.49 7.06
CA GLU A 312 -10.85 -78.61 6.41
C GLU A 312 -10.01 -79.89 6.47
N GLU A 313 -8.70 -79.82 6.20
CA GLU A 313 -7.79 -80.96 6.31
C GLU A 313 -7.71 -81.51 7.73
N LEU A 314 -7.52 -80.64 8.73
CA LEU A 314 -7.52 -81.02 10.15
C LEU A 314 -8.86 -81.61 10.58
N SER A 315 -9.98 -81.05 10.10
CA SER A 315 -11.32 -81.58 10.38
C SER A 315 -11.51 -82.98 9.79
N GLN A 316 -10.99 -83.25 8.58
CA GLN A 316 -11.01 -84.59 8.00
C GLN A 316 -10.14 -85.56 8.81
N ASN A 317 -8.96 -85.13 9.25
CA ASN A 317 -8.08 -85.94 10.08
C ASN A 317 -8.69 -86.26 11.45
N LEU A 318 -9.36 -85.29 12.08
CA LEU A 318 -10.13 -85.52 13.31
C LEU A 318 -11.25 -86.54 13.09
N ARG A 319 -12.01 -86.46 11.99
CA ARG A 319 -13.01 -87.49 11.65
C ARG A 319 -12.39 -88.89 11.50
N LYS A 320 -11.23 -89.00 10.84
CA LYS A 320 -10.52 -90.28 10.71
C LYS A 320 -10.10 -90.83 12.08
N LEU A 321 -9.53 -90.00 12.94
CA LEU A 321 -9.15 -90.38 14.31
C LEU A 321 -10.37 -90.78 15.14
N GLN A 322 -11.48 -90.06 15.01
CA GLN A 322 -12.73 -90.37 15.71
C GLN A 322 -13.28 -91.74 15.28
N ASN A 323 -13.28 -92.05 13.98
CA ASN A 323 -13.64 -93.39 13.51
C ASN A 323 -12.71 -94.48 14.05
N GLN A 324 -11.39 -94.22 14.11
CA GLN A 324 -10.43 -95.17 14.69
C GLN A 324 -10.68 -95.40 16.19
N ILE A 325 -11.04 -94.35 16.93
CA ILE A 325 -11.42 -94.47 18.35
C ILE A 325 -12.66 -95.34 18.47
N GLU A 326 -13.72 -95.09 17.69
CA GLU A 326 -14.94 -95.92 17.70
C GLU A 326 -14.66 -97.40 17.36
N GLU A 327 -13.76 -97.66 16.41
CA GLU A 327 -13.32 -99.03 16.10
C GLU A 327 -12.58 -99.68 17.28
N LYS A 328 -11.71 -98.93 17.96
CA LYS A 328 -10.99 -99.40 19.14
C LYS A 328 -11.90 -99.60 20.35
N GLU A 329 -12.90 -98.75 20.55
CA GLU A 329 -13.93 -98.89 21.58
C GLU A 329 -14.75 -100.18 21.37
N LYS A 330 -15.21 -100.43 20.13
CA LYS A 330 -15.87 -101.70 19.78
C LYS A 330 -14.98 -102.92 20.02
N TYR A 331 -13.68 -102.80 19.74
CA TYR A 331 -12.73 -103.87 20.00
C TYR A 331 -12.49 -104.11 21.50
N LEU A 332 -12.44 -103.05 22.31
CA LEU A 332 -12.36 -103.17 23.77
C LEU A 332 -13.63 -103.81 24.34
N GLU A 333 -14.81 -103.44 23.84
CA GLU A 333 -16.08 -104.05 24.26
C GLU A 333 -16.11 -105.56 23.94
N LEU A 334 -15.58 -105.98 22.79
CA LEU A 334 -15.38 -107.40 22.46
C LEU A 334 -14.44 -108.10 23.45
N LEU A 335 -13.29 -107.50 23.77
CA LEU A 335 -12.33 -108.07 24.72
C LEU A 335 -12.88 -108.14 26.15
N GLU A 336 -13.64 -107.14 26.59
CA GLU A 336 -14.32 -107.17 27.90
C GLU A 336 -15.34 -108.30 27.97
N ASN A 337 -16.10 -108.51 26.89
CA ASN A 337 -17.04 -109.63 26.78
C ASN A 337 -16.31 -110.99 26.78
N GLU A 338 -15.17 -111.11 26.10
CA GLU A 338 -14.34 -112.32 26.11
C GLU A 338 -13.73 -112.58 27.50
N MET A 339 -13.25 -111.54 28.19
CA MET A 339 -12.76 -111.64 29.57
C MET A 339 -13.88 -112.06 30.53
N ALA A 340 -15.07 -111.50 30.41
CA ALA A 340 -16.23 -111.89 31.21
C ALA A 340 -16.62 -113.36 30.96
N ALA A 341 -16.58 -113.81 29.70
CA ALA A 341 -16.81 -115.20 29.35
C ALA A 341 -15.72 -116.12 29.92
N ALA A 342 -14.44 -115.75 29.80
CA ALA A 342 -13.32 -116.50 30.36
C ALA A 342 -13.38 -116.60 31.89
N TYR A 343 -13.75 -115.51 32.58
CA TYR A 343 -13.94 -115.50 34.03
C TYR A 343 -15.12 -116.37 34.47
N SER A 344 -16.19 -116.40 33.68
CA SER A 344 -17.36 -117.27 33.92
C SER A 344 -17.00 -118.75 33.75
N ILE A 345 -16.19 -119.08 32.74
CA ILE A 345 -15.70 -120.45 32.49
C ILE A 345 -14.71 -120.88 33.57
N LEU A 346 -13.78 -120.01 33.97
CA LEU A 346 -12.82 -120.28 35.07
C LEU A 346 -13.54 -120.53 36.40
N ARG A 347 -14.62 -119.79 36.68
CA ARG A 347 -15.41 -119.95 37.91
C ARG A 347 -16.27 -121.22 37.91
N LEU A 348 -16.68 -121.72 36.74
CA LEU A 348 -17.34 -123.03 36.59
C LEU A 348 -16.36 -124.21 36.77
N LEU A 349 -15.06 -124.01 36.51
CA LEU A 349 -14.04 -125.05 36.62
C LEU A 349 -13.40 -125.16 38.02
N GLN A 350 -13.54 -124.15 38.88
CA GLN A 350 -12.90 -124.10 40.20
C GLN A 350 -13.72 -124.70 41.37
N ASP A 351 -15.02 -124.99 41.21
CA ASP A 351 -15.84 -125.65 42.24
C ASP A 351 -16.82 -126.69 41.63
N PRO A 352 -16.43 -127.98 41.53
CA PRO A 352 -17.24 -129.03 40.87
C PRO A 352 -18.37 -129.62 41.74
N GLU A 353 -18.64 -129.13 42.95
CA GLU A 353 -19.62 -129.72 43.88
C GLU A 353 -20.86 -128.85 44.16
N GLY A 354 -21.14 -127.86 43.31
CA GLY A 354 -22.24 -126.89 43.53
C GLY A 354 -23.50 -127.04 42.68
N GLY A 355 -23.61 -128.08 41.85
CA GLY A 355 -24.80 -128.30 41.02
C GLY A 355 -25.01 -129.77 40.74
N THR A 356 -26.23 -130.28 40.99
CA THR A 356 -26.57 -131.63 40.54
C THR A 356 -26.41 -131.67 39.02
N VAL A 357 -25.89 -132.78 38.49
CA VAL A 357 -25.66 -132.96 37.03
C VAL A 357 -26.95 -132.67 36.24
N GLU A 358 -28.11 -132.90 36.86
CA GLU A 358 -29.45 -132.66 36.31
C GLU A 358 -29.79 -131.16 36.13
N ASP A 359 -29.33 -130.28 37.03
CA ASP A 359 -29.60 -128.83 36.95
C ASP A 359 -28.73 -128.14 35.89
N LEU A 360 -27.49 -128.60 35.69
CA LEU A 360 -26.61 -128.13 34.62
C LEU A 360 -27.03 -128.67 33.26
N GLU A 361 -27.51 -129.92 33.18
CA GLU A 361 -28.08 -130.48 31.96
C GLU A 361 -29.36 -129.78 31.53
N THR A 362 -30.26 -129.45 32.48
CA THR A 362 -31.47 -128.69 32.15
C THR A 362 -31.15 -127.28 31.68
N LEU A 363 -30.18 -126.59 32.29
CA LEU A 363 -29.70 -125.29 31.82
C LEU A 363 -29.09 -125.39 30.41
N ALA A 364 -28.25 -126.40 30.16
CA ALA A 364 -27.66 -126.66 28.85
C ALA A 364 -28.72 -126.98 27.78
N GLN A 365 -29.75 -127.75 28.11
CA GLN A 365 -30.86 -128.05 27.21
C GLN A 365 -31.70 -126.80 26.89
N TYR A 366 -31.97 -125.93 27.87
CA TYR A 366 -32.70 -124.68 27.62
C TYR A 366 -31.87 -123.69 26.79
N ILE A 367 -30.56 -123.61 27.02
CA ILE A 367 -29.64 -122.80 26.21
C ILE A 367 -29.53 -123.36 24.79
N GLN A 368 -29.42 -124.68 24.59
CA GLN A 368 -29.43 -125.29 23.26
C GLN A 368 -30.75 -125.04 22.51
N LYS A 369 -31.89 -125.06 23.21
CA LYS A 369 -33.20 -124.70 22.62
C LYS A 369 -33.25 -123.23 22.23
N LEU A 370 -32.74 -122.32 23.06
CA LEU A 370 -32.62 -120.89 22.74
C LEU A 370 -31.69 -120.63 21.55
N ILE A 371 -30.57 -121.34 21.44
CA ILE A 371 -29.65 -121.24 20.30
C ILE A 371 -30.33 -121.72 19.01
N LYS A 372 -31.08 -122.84 19.04
CA LYS A 372 -31.86 -123.33 17.89
C LYS A 372 -32.97 -122.34 17.46
N ILE A 373 -33.62 -121.67 18.42
CA ILE A 373 -34.63 -120.63 18.15
C ILE A 373 -33.99 -119.38 17.55
N LYS A 374 -32.85 -118.91 18.08
CA LYS A 374 -32.09 -117.75 17.56
C LYS A 374 -31.49 -117.99 16.18
N ARG A 375 -31.05 -119.22 15.88
CA ARG A 375 -30.55 -119.63 14.54
C ARG A 375 -31.65 -119.84 13.50
N GLY A 376 -32.92 -119.85 13.91
CA GLY A 376 -34.07 -119.94 13.01
C GLY A 376 -34.50 -121.37 12.64
N GLU A 377 -33.94 -122.40 13.27
CA GLU A 377 -34.22 -123.81 12.97
C GLU A 377 -35.56 -124.31 13.60
N ALA A 378 -36.12 -123.56 14.55
CA ALA A 378 -37.37 -123.89 15.25
C ALA A 378 -38.37 -122.71 15.24
N ILE A 379 -38.86 -122.35 14.05
CA ILE A 379 -39.70 -121.16 13.80
C ILE A 379 -41.04 -121.20 14.60
N ALA A 380 -41.59 -122.39 14.85
CA ALA A 380 -42.84 -122.55 15.62
C ALA A 380 -42.72 -122.19 17.12
N GLN A 381 -41.49 -122.15 17.67
CA GLN A 381 -41.24 -121.91 19.09
C GLN A 381 -40.76 -120.48 19.39
N LYS A 382 -40.77 -119.60 18.40
CA LYS A 382 -40.30 -118.21 18.51
C LYS A 382 -41.11 -117.38 19.51
N SER A 383 -42.42 -117.65 19.65
CA SER A 383 -43.29 -117.00 20.65
C SER A 383 -42.95 -117.37 22.10
N LEU A 384 -42.22 -118.47 22.32
CA LEU A 384 -41.78 -118.92 23.65
C LEU A 384 -40.35 -118.46 23.98
N GLU A 385 -39.67 -117.75 23.07
CA GLU A 385 -38.35 -117.14 23.30
C GLU A 385 -38.28 -116.30 24.58
N PRO A 386 -39.22 -115.36 24.86
CA PRO A 386 -39.17 -114.59 26.11
C PRO A 386 -39.36 -115.48 27.34
N TYR A 387 -40.17 -116.54 27.26
CA TYR A 387 -40.35 -117.48 28.38
C TYR A 387 -39.09 -118.27 28.69
N PHE A 388 -38.40 -118.78 27.67
CA PHE A 388 -37.13 -119.48 27.86
C PHE A 388 -36.02 -118.53 28.33
N LEU A 389 -35.94 -117.31 27.79
CA LEU A 389 -35.00 -116.29 28.27
C LEU A 389 -35.24 -115.94 29.74
N GLU A 390 -36.49 -115.72 30.14
CA GLU A 390 -36.85 -115.38 31.52
C GLU A 390 -36.53 -116.53 32.48
N LYS A 391 -36.76 -117.78 32.04
CA LYS A 391 -36.49 -118.97 32.85
C LYS A 391 -35.00 -119.29 32.96
N THR A 392 -34.24 -119.15 31.87
CA THR A 392 -32.78 -119.22 31.87
C THR A 392 -32.19 -118.10 32.71
N ARG A 393 -32.72 -116.87 32.61
CA ARG A 393 -32.32 -115.73 33.44
C ARG A 393 -32.62 -115.97 34.92
N ARG A 394 -33.78 -116.52 35.28
CA ARG A 394 -34.09 -116.89 36.68
C ARG A 394 -33.16 -117.98 37.20
N LEU A 395 -32.91 -119.04 36.43
CA LEU A 395 -31.99 -120.10 36.85
C LEU A 395 -30.56 -119.57 37.01
N ILE A 396 -30.10 -118.71 36.10
CA ILE A 396 -28.80 -118.01 36.21
C ILE A 396 -28.79 -117.09 37.44
N VAL A 397 -29.86 -116.32 37.67
CA VAL A 397 -29.98 -115.44 38.84
C VAL A 397 -30.01 -116.26 40.13
N ASP A 398 -30.79 -117.33 40.22
CA ASP A 398 -30.86 -118.20 41.41
C ASP A 398 -29.51 -118.87 41.70
N LEU A 399 -28.75 -119.23 40.66
CA LEU A 399 -27.38 -119.75 40.77
C LEU A 399 -26.36 -118.68 41.22
N ILE A 400 -26.57 -117.41 40.87
CA ILE A 400 -25.59 -116.33 41.08
C ILE A 400 -25.91 -115.43 42.30
N MET A 401 -27.19 -115.25 42.64
CA MET A 401 -27.69 -114.29 43.64
C MET A 401 -27.12 -114.45 45.06
N PRO A 402 -26.79 -115.66 45.56
CA PRO A 402 -26.11 -115.81 46.85
C PRO A 402 -24.74 -115.12 46.90
N TYR A 403 -24.10 -114.91 45.75
CA TYR A 403 -22.69 -114.51 45.64
C TYR A 403 -22.48 -113.01 45.33
N VAL A 404 -23.51 -112.27 44.91
CA VAL A 404 -23.36 -110.86 44.43
C VAL A 404 -23.89 -109.81 45.43
N LYS A 405 -24.51 -110.25 46.53
CA LYS A 405 -25.21 -109.36 47.49
C LYS A 405 -24.30 -108.40 48.27
N LYS A 406 -22.97 -108.56 48.20
CA LYS A 406 -21.99 -107.79 48.99
C LYS A 406 -21.37 -106.58 48.24
N ASP A 407 -21.62 -106.42 46.94
CA ASP A 407 -20.81 -105.51 46.09
C ASP A 407 -21.50 -104.22 45.62
N PHE A 408 -22.71 -103.87 46.08
CA PHE A 408 -23.44 -102.66 45.63
C PHE A 408 -23.44 -101.50 46.66
N VAL A 409 -23.12 -100.28 46.19
CA VAL A 409 -23.05 -99.04 47.00
C VAL A 409 -24.43 -98.36 47.14
N PRO A 410 -24.86 -97.92 48.35
CA PRO A 410 -26.21 -97.38 48.56
C PRO A 410 -26.46 -95.95 48.02
N LYS A 411 -27.71 -95.70 47.62
CA LYS A 411 -28.22 -94.48 46.96
C LYS A 411 -28.05 -93.16 47.73
N TRP A 412 -27.94 -93.20 49.07
CA TRP A 412 -27.81 -91.99 49.92
C TRP A 412 -26.51 -91.20 49.68
N VAL A 413 -25.48 -91.85 49.11
CA VAL A 413 -24.19 -91.21 48.83
C VAL A 413 -24.32 -90.19 47.70
N PHE A 414 -25.13 -90.47 46.68
CA PHE A 414 -25.37 -89.56 45.56
C PHE A 414 -26.16 -88.31 45.98
N GLU A 415 -27.19 -88.47 46.81
CA GLU A 415 -28.03 -87.36 47.29
C GLU A 415 -27.28 -86.37 48.21
N ARG A 416 -26.13 -86.77 48.76
CA ARG A 416 -25.27 -85.89 49.56
C ARG A 416 -24.43 -84.95 48.68
N ILE A 417 -23.92 -85.45 47.56
CA ILE A 417 -23.08 -84.69 46.63
C ILE A 417 -23.91 -83.60 45.93
N GLU A 418 -25.14 -83.91 45.52
CA GLU A 418 -26.03 -82.93 44.89
C GLU A 418 -26.41 -81.77 45.81
N ARG A 419 -26.53 -82.02 47.12
CA ARG A 419 -26.81 -80.97 48.12
C ARG A 419 -25.63 -80.02 48.32
N GLU A 420 -24.40 -80.53 48.30
CA GLU A 420 -23.21 -79.69 48.45
C GLU A 420 -23.00 -78.76 47.25
N LEU A 421 -23.31 -79.21 46.04
CA LEU A 421 -23.24 -78.39 44.83
C LEU A 421 -24.23 -77.21 44.83
N LYS A 422 -25.45 -77.41 45.34
CA LYS A 422 -26.43 -76.31 45.46
C LYS A 422 -25.99 -75.22 46.43
N ASN A 423 -25.48 -75.61 47.61
CA ASN A 423 -25.02 -74.67 48.62
C ASN A 423 -23.86 -73.79 48.15
N LEU A 424 -22.97 -74.30 47.28
CA LEU A 424 -21.87 -73.51 46.72
C LEU A 424 -22.34 -72.49 45.69
N ASN A 425 -23.37 -72.82 44.92
CA ASN A 425 -23.92 -71.91 43.91
C ASN A 425 -24.63 -70.71 44.55
N GLU A 426 -25.35 -70.93 45.65
CA GLU A 426 -26.03 -69.86 46.41
C GLU A 426 -25.03 -68.86 47.02
N LYS A 427 -23.88 -69.35 47.54
CA LYS A 427 -22.81 -68.49 48.05
C LYS A 427 -22.18 -67.60 46.97
N ARG A 428 -22.10 -68.09 45.73
CA ARG A 428 -21.55 -67.32 44.60
C ARG A 428 -22.41 -66.10 44.28
N VAL A 429 -23.73 -66.29 44.26
CA VAL A 429 -24.70 -65.23 43.94
C VAL A 429 -24.69 -64.12 44.98
N MET A 430 -24.62 -64.47 46.27
CA MET A 430 -24.55 -63.47 47.36
C MET A 430 -23.30 -62.58 47.26
N LEU A 431 -22.15 -63.16 46.90
CA LEU A 431 -20.90 -62.41 46.72
C LEU A 431 -20.94 -61.48 45.51
N GLU A 432 -21.61 -61.87 44.43
CA GLU A 432 -21.79 -61.02 43.24
C GLU A 432 -22.68 -59.79 43.54
N GLU A 433 -23.70 -59.94 44.40
CA GLU A 433 -24.55 -58.85 44.86
C GLU A 433 -23.83 -57.88 45.82
N GLU A 434 -23.00 -58.41 46.72
CA GLU A 434 -22.15 -57.60 47.60
C GLU A 434 -21.19 -56.72 46.78
N VAL A 435 -20.54 -57.29 45.74
CA VAL A 435 -19.65 -56.53 44.83
C VAL A 435 -20.42 -55.44 44.08
N ALA A 436 -21.65 -55.71 43.65
CA ALA A 436 -22.48 -54.72 42.96
C ALA A 436 -22.90 -53.57 43.90
N SER A 437 -23.21 -53.87 45.16
CA SER A 437 -23.54 -52.86 46.17
C SER A 437 -22.35 -51.95 46.50
N LEU A 438 -21.15 -52.52 46.61
CA LEU A 438 -19.91 -51.79 46.86
C LEU A 438 -19.54 -50.86 45.70
N ARG A 439 -19.83 -51.25 44.45
CA ARG A 439 -19.66 -50.38 43.27
C ARG A 439 -20.58 -49.16 43.28
N ARG A 440 -21.85 -49.31 43.69
CA ARG A 440 -22.80 -48.18 43.79
C ARG A 440 -22.40 -47.18 44.87
N VAL A 441 -21.94 -47.68 46.02
CA VAL A 441 -21.45 -46.83 47.11
C VAL A 441 -20.20 -46.06 46.69
N LEU A 442 -19.33 -46.64 45.86
CA LEU A 442 -18.17 -45.96 45.28
C LEU A 442 -18.56 -44.86 44.27
N GLU A 443 -19.59 -45.07 43.45
CA GLU A 443 -20.10 -44.06 42.51
C GLU A 443 -20.73 -42.86 43.23
N GLU A 444 -21.48 -43.07 44.31
CA GLU A 444 -22.05 -41.98 45.12
C GLU A 444 -20.99 -41.18 45.88
N LYS A 445 -19.93 -41.85 46.34
CA LYS A 445 -18.79 -41.20 47.01
C LYS A 445 -17.89 -40.40 46.06
N SER A 446 -17.99 -40.62 44.74
CA SER A 446 -17.22 -39.90 43.72
C SER A 446 -17.81 -38.55 43.30
N ARG A 447 -19.05 -38.24 43.72
CA ARG A 447 -19.76 -36.97 43.40
C ARG A 447 -19.70 -35.91 44.50
N GLY A 448 -19.17 -36.21 45.67
CA GLY A 448 -18.98 -35.26 46.76
C GLY A 448 -17.61 -35.43 47.39
N THR A 449 -16.86 -34.34 47.53
CA THR A 449 -15.50 -34.23 48.09
C THR A 449 -14.35 -34.69 47.17
N GLY A 450 -13.51 -33.71 46.82
CA GLY A 450 -12.28 -33.90 46.05
C GLY A 450 -11.21 -34.72 46.79
N PRO A 451 -10.19 -35.19 46.05
CA PRO A 451 -9.47 -36.42 46.38
C PRO A 451 -8.17 -36.17 47.16
N THR A 452 -7.92 -36.97 48.20
CA THR A 452 -6.61 -37.51 48.67
C THR A 452 -6.79 -38.21 50.04
N PRO A 453 -5.86 -39.08 50.51
CA PRO A 453 -4.81 -39.83 49.80
C PRO A 453 -4.73 -41.33 50.18
N ALA A 454 -4.30 -42.16 49.20
CA ALA A 454 -3.37 -43.31 49.31
C ALA A 454 -3.65 -44.49 50.29
N PRO A 455 -2.92 -45.62 50.20
CA PRO A 455 -2.11 -46.20 49.11
C PRO A 455 -2.78 -47.50 48.61
N SER A 456 -2.41 -48.16 47.51
CA SER A 456 -1.08 -48.66 47.19
C SER A 456 -1.07 -49.30 45.79
N LEU A 457 0.05 -49.08 45.09
CA LEU A 457 0.69 -49.99 44.13
C LEU A 457 -0.10 -50.34 42.86
N GLU A 458 0.19 -49.62 41.76
CA GLU A 458 0.86 -50.18 40.57
C GLU A 458 1.06 -49.10 39.48
N VAL A 459 2.34 -48.88 39.13
CA VAL A 459 2.91 -48.48 37.84
C VAL A 459 2.15 -47.46 36.94
N LYS A 460 2.33 -46.18 37.28
CA LYS A 460 2.46 -44.95 36.46
C LYS A 460 2.11 -44.99 34.94
N PRO A 461 1.12 -44.19 34.51
CA PRO A 461 1.19 -43.39 33.29
C PRO A 461 1.57 -41.94 33.63
N SER A 462 2.58 -41.42 32.94
CA SER A 462 3.12 -40.07 33.08
C SER A 462 2.14 -39.00 32.59
N GLU A 463 1.51 -38.28 33.52
CA GLU A 463 0.97 -36.94 33.25
C GLU A 463 2.13 -35.94 33.17
N THR A 464 2.59 -35.64 31.96
CA THR A 464 3.51 -34.52 31.72
C THR A 464 2.73 -33.21 31.77
N ARG A 465 2.64 -32.62 32.98
CA ARG A 465 2.31 -31.20 33.17
C ARG A 465 3.33 -30.35 32.41
N VAL A 466 2.84 -29.47 31.54
CA VAL A 466 3.67 -28.46 30.86
C VAL A 466 4.01 -27.38 31.89
N GLU A 467 5.28 -27.29 32.27
CA GLU A 467 5.81 -26.24 33.14
C GLU A 467 5.92 -24.92 32.34
N LEU A 468 5.10 -23.94 32.72
CA LEU A 468 5.13 -22.58 32.21
C LEU A 468 5.73 -21.71 33.32
N GLN A 469 6.94 -21.18 33.11
CA GLN A 469 7.64 -20.36 34.10
C GLN A 469 7.99 -19.00 33.51
N ALA A 470 7.75 -17.92 34.26
CA ALA A 470 8.19 -16.58 33.91
C ALA A 470 9.53 -16.28 34.57
N ILE A 471 10.52 -15.86 33.78
CA ILE A 471 11.89 -15.58 34.24
C ILE A 471 12.19 -14.09 34.01
N ALA A 472 12.63 -13.42 35.08
CA ALA A 472 13.15 -12.05 35.02
C ALA A 472 14.56 -12.00 34.42
N SER A 473 15.00 -10.82 33.97
CA SER A 473 16.37 -10.59 33.47
C SER A 473 17.48 -10.78 34.52
N ASP A 474 17.15 -10.94 35.80
CA ASP A 474 18.05 -11.19 36.93
C ASP A 474 18.00 -12.64 37.46
N GLY A 475 17.29 -13.55 36.75
CA GLY A 475 17.28 -14.99 37.06
C GLY A 475 16.33 -15.42 38.18
N SER A 476 15.50 -14.51 38.70
CA SER A 476 14.45 -14.83 39.67
C SER A 476 13.21 -15.45 38.99
N LEU A 477 12.70 -16.54 39.58
CA LEU A 477 11.55 -17.31 39.10
C LEU A 477 10.26 -16.76 39.72
N ARG A 478 9.28 -16.42 38.88
CA ARG A 478 7.93 -16.05 39.35
C ARG A 478 6.93 -17.11 38.90
N GLU A 479 6.28 -17.78 39.85
CA GLU A 479 5.18 -18.71 39.58
C GLU A 479 3.92 -17.90 39.20
N LEU A 480 3.23 -18.33 38.15
CA LEU A 480 2.06 -17.63 37.60
C LEU A 480 0.81 -18.05 38.39
N GLU A 481 0.17 -17.10 39.08
CA GLU A 481 -0.95 -17.35 40.01
C GLU A 481 -2.27 -17.70 39.29
N THR A 482 -2.43 -17.42 37.99
CA THR A 482 -3.69 -17.67 37.25
C THR A 482 -3.56 -18.54 36.00
N ILE A 483 -2.93 -19.71 36.11
CA ILE A 483 -2.99 -20.74 35.04
C ILE A 483 -4.42 -21.32 34.97
N GLY A 484 -5.23 -20.82 34.03
CA GLY A 484 -6.58 -21.34 33.75
C GLY A 484 -7.67 -20.30 33.49
N LYS A 485 -7.41 -19.00 33.69
CA LYS A 485 -8.38 -17.91 33.41
C LYS A 485 -8.21 -17.23 32.04
N GLY A 486 -7.10 -17.49 31.32
CA GLY A 486 -6.83 -16.92 30.00
C GLY A 486 -7.23 -17.83 28.83
N ARG A 487 -7.12 -17.29 27.60
CA ARG A 487 -7.45 -18.03 26.36
C ARG A 487 -6.47 -19.19 26.12
N LYS A 488 -6.97 -20.30 25.58
CA LYS A 488 -6.14 -21.45 25.15
C LYS A 488 -5.42 -21.07 23.86
N ALA A 489 -4.08 -21.07 23.86
CA ALA A 489 -3.27 -20.80 22.68
C ALA A 489 -2.57 -22.08 22.20
N ARG A 490 -2.53 -22.28 20.89
CA ARG A 490 -1.78 -23.36 20.26
C ARG A 490 -0.35 -22.88 20.02
N ILE A 491 0.61 -23.41 20.77
CA ILE A 491 2.02 -23.07 20.65
C ILE A 491 2.73 -24.20 19.91
N THR A 492 3.39 -23.86 18.80
CA THR A 492 4.15 -24.81 17.98
C THR A 492 5.62 -24.77 18.41
N CYS A 493 6.17 -25.93 18.79
CA CYS A 493 7.58 -26.01 19.18
C CYS A 493 8.49 -25.72 17.98
N ILE A 494 9.46 -24.81 18.16
CA ILE A 494 10.45 -24.44 17.14
C ILE A 494 11.34 -25.65 16.76
N HIS A 495 11.54 -26.58 17.70
CA HIS A 495 12.46 -27.70 17.52
C HIS A 495 11.84 -28.95 16.90
N CYS A 496 10.60 -29.31 17.24
CA CYS A 496 9.96 -30.54 16.72
C CYS A 496 8.65 -30.30 15.94
N LYS A 497 8.24 -29.03 15.77
CA LYS A 497 6.99 -28.62 15.11
C LYS A 497 5.70 -29.19 15.73
N GLN A 498 5.77 -29.83 16.89
CA GLN A 498 4.59 -30.35 17.59
C GLN A 498 3.81 -29.20 18.21
N SER A 499 2.51 -29.12 17.90
CA SER A 499 1.61 -28.10 18.44
C SER A 499 1.01 -28.57 19.77
N THR A 500 1.29 -27.84 20.84
CA THR A 500 0.70 -28.08 22.17
C THR A 500 -0.28 -26.96 22.50
N VAL A 501 -1.48 -27.32 22.96
CA VAL A 501 -2.48 -26.34 23.42
C VAL A 501 -2.18 -26.03 24.88
N VAL A 502 -1.83 -24.78 25.15
CA VAL A 502 -1.45 -24.33 26.49
C VAL A 502 -2.42 -23.23 26.94
N ALA A 503 -2.85 -23.29 28.20
CA ALA A 503 -3.66 -22.23 28.81
C ALA A 503 -2.74 -21.08 29.22
N LEU A 504 -2.96 -19.89 28.65
CA LEU A 504 -2.19 -18.69 28.99
C LEU A 504 -2.74 -18.03 30.27
N PRO A 505 -1.91 -17.26 31.00
CA PRO A 505 -2.39 -16.36 32.06
C PRO A 505 -3.25 -15.21 31.48
N SER A 506 -3.91 -14.45 32.36
CA SER A 506 -4.81 -13.35 31.97
C SER A 506 -4.08 -12.22 31.20
N GLU A 507 -4.81 -11.48 30.36
CA GLU A 507 -4.24 -10.40 29.52
C GLU A 507 -3.57 -9.29 30.35
N GLU A 508 -4.10 -8.98 31.54
CA GLU A 508 -3.55 -7.99 32.48
C GLU A 508 -2.21 -8.46 33.11
N GLU A 509 -2.02 -9.76 33.31
CA GLU A 509 -0.74 -10.31 33.80
C GLU A 509 0.31 -10.37 32.70
N LEU A 510 -0.08 -10.63 31.45
CA LEU A 510 0.82 -10.59 30.29
C LEU A 510 1.34 -9.17 30.01
N GLU A 511 0.53 -8.14 30.20
CA GLU A 511 0.94 -6.72 30.09
C GLU A 511 1.93 -6.30 31.19
N LYS A 512 1.71 -6.79 32.43
CA LYS A 512 2.65 -6.57 33.55
C LYS A 512 3.99 -7.28 33.32
N LEU A 513 3.99 -8.48 32.73
CA LEU A 513 5.20 -9.23 32.40
C LEU A 513 5.98 -8.63 31.21
N SER A 514 5.27 -8.08 30.22
CA SER A 514 5.84 -7.30 29.13
C SER A 514 6.56 -6.05 29.67
N SER A 515 5.87 -5.29 30.52
CA SER A 515 6.40 -4.05 31.11
C SER A 515 7.63 -4.26 31.99
N GLY A 516 7.87 -5.49 32.47
CA GLY A 516 8.98 -5.85 33.33
C GLY A 516 10.13 -6.63 32.65
N ASN A 517 10.18 -6.71 31.31
CA ASN A 517 11.20 -7.48 30.56
C ASN A 517 11.29 -8.97 30.92
N PHE A 518 10.17 -9.60 31.28
CA PHE A 518 10.15 -11.04 31.61
C PHE A 518 10.05 -11.90 30.35
N LYS A 519 10.71 -13.06 30.33
CA LYS A 519 10.60 -14.07 29.27
C LYS A 519 9.81 -15.28 29.77
N LEU A 520 8.92 -15.82 28.93
CA LEU A 520 8.15 -17.03 29.24
C LEU A 520 8.87 -18.25 28.71
N ARG A 521 9.29 -19.16 29.60
CA ARG A 521 9.97 -20.40 29.24
C ARG A 521 8.96 -21.52 29.07
N PHE A 522 8.93 -22.11 27.88
CA PHE A 522 8.07 -23.24 27.54
C PHE A 522 8.89 -24.51 27.40
N LYS A 523 8.47 -25.59 28.07
CA LYS A 523 9.04 -26.94 27.90
C LYS A 523 8.13 -27.77 26.99
N CYS A 524 8.64 -28.18 25.82
CA CYS A 524 7.85 -28.98 24.89
C CYS A 524 7.65 -30.41 25.40
N SER A 525 6.40 -30.91 25.41
CA SER A 525 6.07 -32.28 25.82
C SER A 525 6.60 -33.35 24.86
N GLY A 526 6.86 -33.01 23.60
CA GLY A 526 7.36 -33.95 22.58
C GLY A 526 8.87 -34.15 22.58
N CYS A 527 9.65 -33.08 22.76
CA CYS A 527 11.11 -33.13 22.64
C CYS A 527 11.87 -32.68 23.90
N SER A 528 11.16 -32.36 24.99
CA SER A 528 11.70 -31.96 26.30
C SER A 528 12.63 -30.73 26.31
N LYS A 529 12.80 -30.05 25.16
CA LYS A 529 13.62 -28.83 25.03
C LYS A 529 12.83 -27.61 25.49
N THR A 530 13.50 -26.72 26.23
CA THR A 530 12.97 -25.43 26.65
C THR A 530 13.30 -24.34 25.65
N TYR A 531 12.33 -23.49 25.33
CA TYR A 531 12.55 -22.29 24.53
C TYR A 531 11.75 -21.12 25.11
N ASP A 532 12.33 -19.93 24.98
CA ASP A 532 11.81 -18.71 25.60
C ASP A 532 11.02 -17.90 24.56
N VAL A 533 9.79 -17.52 24.89
CA VAL A 533 8.91 -16.71 24.05
C VAL A 533 8.65 -15.38 24.76
N SER A 534 8.74 -14.27 24.01
CA SER A 534 8.45 -12.94 24.57
C SER A 534 6.93 -12.75 24.77
N PRO A 535 6.49 -12.22 25.93
CA PRO A 535 5.09 -11.90 26.18
C PRO A 535 4.46 -10.98 25.12
N ASP A 536 5.24 -10.03 24.57
CA ASP A 536 4.79 -9.10 23.52
C ASP A 536 4.32 -9.79 22.26
N SER A 537 5.00 -10.86 21.86
CA SER A 537 4.63 -11.64 20.66
C SER A 537 3.30 -12.38 20.85
N ILE A 538 2.95 -12.69 22.10
CA ILE A 538 1.70 -13.35 22.47
C ILE A 538 0.58 -12.32 22.58
N LEU A 539 0.84 -11.15 23.16
CA LEU A 539 -0.12 -10.03 23.22
C LEU A 539 -0.54 -9.54 21.82
N LYS A 540 0.42 -9.38 20.89
CA LYS A 540 0.12 -9.01 19.50
C LYS A 540 -0.81 -10.00 18.81
N ARG A 541 -0.55 -11.30 18.99
CA ARG A 541 -1.41 -12.38 18.46
C ARG A 541 -2.80 -12.46 19.11
N ILE A 542 -2.93 -12.06 20.38
CA ILE A 542 -4.23 -12.02 21.07
C ILE A 542 -5.05 -10.80 20.62
N ARG A 543 -4.40 -9.65 20.41
CA ARG A 543 -5.01 -8.40 19.95
C ARG A 543 -5.26 -8.36 18.43
N GLY A 544 -4.70 -9.29 17.66
CA GLY A 544 -4.92 -9.42 16.22
C GLY A 544 -4.08 -8.46 15.37
N GLU A 545 -2.91 -8.05 15.86
CA GLU A 545 -1.92 -7.19 15.18
C GLU A 545 -0.81 -7.99 14.50
#